data_AF-A0A444XH62-F1
#
_entry.id   AF-A0A444XH62-F1
#
_cell.length_a   1.000
_cell.length_b   1.000
_cell.length_c   1.000
_cell.angle_alpha   90.00
_cell.angle_beta   90.00
_cell.angle_gamma   90.00
#
_symmetry.space_group_name_H-M   'P 1'
#
loop_
_entity.id
_entity.type
_entity.pdbx_description
1 polymer ?
#
loop_
_entity_poly.entity_id
_entity_poly.type
_entity_poly.pdbx_seq_one_letter_code
_entity_poly.pdbx_strand_id
1 'polypeptide(L)'
;MNHVVWNSHTKESFDRNWNDFLLKYGLVDNKWISDLYEDRHIWVLIYLDHHFWAGMRSTESSGSMHSFFNKFITRNNSLIQFLKQYDNCLRSREKINHKIVVYHIPCATKSSIEAQFQHVYTHKKFREVQTQFRGKVNYITRLTNSALGYSVYEVREQVFSSIFNKFAVTYESVADQVKCQCLLFESRGILCRHALSILSFERVTQVSPRYILERWSKKVKKRHTHIRSSHNEPLLEPRSKRFDKFVFCSQNICKFASKIQ
;
A
#
# COMPACT_ATOMS: atom_id res chain seq x y z
N MET A 1 -19.48 9.17 5.82
CA MET A 1 -19.01 8.25 4.77
C MET A 1 -17.68 7.55 5.08
N ASN A 2 -16.54 8.24 5.24
CA ASN A 2 -15.24 7.59 5.50
C ASN A 2 -15.27 6.56 6.65
N HIS A 3 -15.86 6.89 7.80
CA HIS A 3 -15.96 5.95 8.93
C HIS A 3 -16.75 4.68 8.59
N VAL A 4 -17.83 4.80 7.81
CA VAL A 4 -18.72 3.70 7.43
C VAL A 4 -18.06 2.78 6.40
N VAL A 5 -17.38 3.37 5.42
CA VAL A 5 -16.72 2.66 4.31
C VAL A 5 -15.43 1.97 4.77
N TRP A 6 -14.70 2.59 5.69
CA TRP A 6 -13.35 2.13 6.05
C TRP A 6 -13.24 1.35 7.37
N ASN A 7 -14.22 1.45 8.27
CA ASN A 7 -14.19 0.76 9.58
C ASN A 7 -15.17 -0.42 9.69
N SER A 8 -15.86 -0.74 8.59
CA SER A 8 -16.70 -1.94 8.55
C SER A 8 -15.82 -3.15 8.25
N HIS A 9 -16.06 -4.23 8.97
CA HIS A 9 -15.18 -5.40 9.00
C HIS A 9 -15.89 -6.69 8.56
N THR A 10 -17.22 -6.66 8.50
CA THR A 10 -18.07 -7.69 7.92
C THR A 10 -19.13 -7.04 7.02
N LYS A 11 -19.72 -7.81 6.10
CA LYS A 11 -20.75 -7.31 5.18
C LYS A 11 -21.94 -6.76 5.97
N GLU A 12 -22.34 -7.48 7.02
CA GLU A 12 -23.45 -7.11 7.89
C GLU A 12 -23.16 -5.83 8.69
N SER A 13 -21.91 -5.63 9.14
CA SER A 13 -21.53 -4.39 9.82
C SER A 13 -21.53 -3.19 8.86
N PHE A 14 -21.15 -3.42 7.60
CA PHE A 14 -21.18 -2.38 6.57
C PHE A 14 -22.61 -1.98 6.25
N ASP A 15 -23.49 -2.94 5.99
CA ASP A 15 -24.87 -2.67 5.61
C ASP A 15 -25.61 -1.93 6.75
N ARG A 16 -25.38 -2.33 8.00
CA ARG A 16 -25.91 -1.60 9.17
C ARG A 16 -25.37 -0.18 9.27
N ASN A 17 -24.04 0.00 9.23
CA ASN A 17 -23.42 1.32 9.33
C ASN A 17 -23.82 2.24 8.16
N TRP A 18 -24.06 1.67 6.97
CA TRP A 18 -24.53 2.38 5.79
C TRP A 18 -25.96 2.87 5.98
N ASN A 19 -26.87 2.01 6.44
CA ASN A 19 -28.24 2.41 6.75
C ASN A 19 -28.32 3.48 7.85
N ASP A 20 -27.52 3.34 8.92
CA ASP A 20 -27.43 4.37 9.97
C ASP A 20 -26.95 5.71 9.41
N PHE A 21 -26.00 5.69 8.47
CA PHE A 21 -25.52 6.89 7.78
C PHE A 21 -26.62 7.51 6.90
N LEU A 22 -27.38 6.71 6.15
CA LEU A 22 -28.48 7.21 5.33
C LEU A 22 -29.56 7.89 6.18
N LEU A 23 -29.97 7.24 7.26
CA LEU A 23 -30.99 7.74 8.18
C LEU A 23 -30.52 9.03 8.89
N LYS A 24 -29.28 9.04 9.39
CA LYS A 24 -28.73 10.19 10.12
C LYS A 24 -28.69 11.47 9.28
N TYR A 25 -28.48 11.35 7.97
CA TYR A 25 -28.35 12.50 7.08
C TYR A 25 -29.55 12.69 6.15
N GLY A 26 -30.63 11.91 6.30
CA GLY A 26 -31.82 12.01 5.45
C GLY A 26 -31.56 11.71 3.97
N LEU A 27 -30.64 10.79 3.69
CA LEU A 27 -30.12 10.50 2.35
C LEU A 27 -30.77 9.27 1.68
N VAL A 28 -31.83 8.73 2.28
CA VAL A 28 -32.48 7.48 1.85
C VAL A 28 -32.99 7.56 0.40
N ASP A 29 -33.57 8.69 0.01
CA ASP A 29 -34.13 8.88 -1.34
C ASP A 29 -33.12 9.44 -2.35
N ASN A 30 -31.84 9.55 -1.97
CA ASN A 30 -30.82 10.06 -2.86
C ASN A 30 -30.42 9.00 -3.88
N LYS A 31 -30.89 9.16 -5.12
CA LYS A 31 -30.61 8.25 -6.23
C LYS A 31 -29.12 7.97 -6.42
N TRP A 32 -28.26 8.99 -6.33
CA TRP A 32 -26.81 8.80 -6.50
C TRP A 32 -26.21 7.91 -5.40
N ILE A 33 -26.69 8.03 -4.16
CA ILE A 33 -26.21 7.20 -3.04
C ILE A 33 -26.75 5.78 -3.13
N SER A 34 -27.97 5.62 -3.64
CA SER A 34 -28.55 4.31 -3.96
C SER A 34 -27.74 3.60 -5.05
N ASP A 35 -27.46 4.27 -6.17
CA ASP A 35 -26.65 3.72 -7.26
C ASP A 35 -25.23 3.36 -6.76
N LEU A 36 -24.63 4.22 -5.94
CA LEU A 36 -23.33 3.95 -5.33
C LEU A 36 -23.35 2.73 -4.40
N TYR A 37 -24.45 2.50 -3.67
CA TYR A 37 -24.61 1.31 -2.84
C TYR A 37 -24.75 0.04 -3.69
N GLU A 38 -25.42 0.09 -4.85
CA GLU A 38 -25.48 -1.06 -5.75
C GLU A 38 -24.09 -1.44 -6.27
N ASP A 39 -23.26 -0.45 -6.57
CA ASP A 39 -21.87 -0.63 -7.00
C ASP A 39 -20.90 -0.98 -5.86
N ARG A 40 -21.38 -1.22 -4.62
CA ARG A 40 -20.55 -1.51 -3.44
C ARG A 40 -19.52 -2.61 -3.66
N HIS A 41 -19.81 -3.57 -4.52
CA HIS A 41 -18.91 -4.66 -4.88
C HIS A 41 -17.65 -4.22 -5.64
N ILE A 42 -17.59 -2.99 -6.15
CA ILE A 42 -16.47 -2.45 -6.94
C ILE A 42 -15.57 -1.52 -6.12
N TRP A 43 -16.06 -0.98 -4.99
CA TRP A 43 -15.33 0.04 -4.22
C TRP A 43 -15.30 -0.19 -2.71
N VAL A 44 -16.12 -1.10 -2.15
CA VAL A 44 -16.11 -1.43 -0.73
C VAL A 44 -15.17 -2.59 -0.47
N LEU A 45 -14.19 -2.36 0.42
CA LEU A 45 -13.09 -3.29 0.69
C LEU A 45 -13.55 -4.70 1.11
N ILE A 46 -14.67 -4.81 1.84
CA ILE A 46 -15.23 -6.08 2.33
C ILE A 46 -15.85 -6.92 1.21
N TYR A 47 -16.31 -6.26 0.13
CA TYR A 47 -16.92 -6.92 -1.02
C TYR A 47 -15.92 -7.19 -2.14
N LEU A 48 -14.76 -6.50 -2.13
CA LEU A 48 -13.66 -6.63 -3.09
C LEU A 48 -12.79 -7.88 -2.87
N ASP A 49 -13.43 -9.01 -2.52
CA ASP A 49 -12.76 -10.24 -2.15
C ASP A 49 -11.70 -10.65 -3.19
N HIS A 50 -10.57 -11.15 -2.69
CA HIS A 50 -9.43 -11.68 -3.47
C HIS A 50 -8.65 -10.74 -4.41
N HIS A 51 -8.89 -9.43 -4.44
CA HIS A 51 -8.13 -8.51 -5.30
C HIS A 51 -7.04 -7.75 -4.52
N PHE A 52 -5.81 -7.76 -5.05
CA PHE A 52 -4.69 -7.03 -4.47
C PHE A 52 -4.72 -5.55 -4.90
N TRP A 53 -5.03 -4.66 -3.96
CA TRP A 53 -5.18 -3.22 -4.22
C TRP A 53 -3.98 -2.39 -3.78
N ALA A 54 -2.93 -2.99 -3.21
CA ALA A 54 -1.71 -2.28 -2.79
C ALA A 54 -1.96 -1.07 -1.84
N GLY A 55 -3.11 -1.02 -1.16
CA GLY A 55 -3.52 0.14 -0.36
C GLY A 55 -3.93 1.37 -1.19
N MET A 56 -4.22 1.22 -2.48
CA MET A 56 -4.71 2.29 -3.34
C MET A 56 -6.09 2.76 -2.86
N ARG A 57 -6.08 3.88 -2.14
CA ARG A 57 -7.23 4.77 -1.98
C ARG A 57 -7.21 5.71 -3.16
N SER A 58 -8.23 5.69 -4.00
CA SER A 58 -8.27 6.35 -5.32
C SER A 58 -7.88 7.84 -5.30
N THR A 59 -8.01 8.52 -4.16
CA THR A 59 -7.71 9.95 -3.98
C THR A 59 -6.35 10.28 -3.36
N GLU A 60 -5.76 9.39 -2.54
CA GLU A 60 -4.47 9.67 -1.87
C GLU A 60 -3.28 9.64 -2.86
N SER A 61 -3.40 8.82 -3.90
CA SER A 61 -2.35 8.65 -4.93
C SER A 61 -2.27 9.85 -5.88
N SER A 62 -3.41 10.36 -6.35
CA SER A 62 -3.46 11.52 -7.25
C SER A 62 -3.16 12.83 -6.51
N GLY A 63 -3.67 13.00 -5.28
CA GLY A 63 -3.39 14.19 -4.46
C GLY A 63 -1.92 14.33 -4.08
N SER A 64 -1.25 13.22 -3.73
CA SER A 64 0.19 13.22 -3.42
C SER A 64 1.05 13.50 -4.65
N MET A 65 0.70 12.94 -5.81
CA MET A 65 1.44 13.22 -7.05
C MET A 65 1.22 14.65 -7.51
N HIS A 66 -0.03 15.13 -7.53
CA HIS A 66 -0.36 16.51 -7.91
C HIS A 66 0.31 17.54 -6.99
N SER A 67 0.24 17.36 -5.66
CA SER A 67 0.94 18.24 -4.70
C SER A 67 2.46 18.23 -4.87
N PHE A 68 3.05 17.08 -5.20
CA PHE A 68 4.48 16.95 -5.43
C PHE A 68 4.92 17.62 -6.73
N PHE A 69 4.14 17.44 -7.80
CA PHE A 69 4.42 18.00 -9.13
C PHE A 69 4.15 19.50 -9.24
N ASN A 70 3.14 20.02 -8.54
CA ASN A 70 2.84 21.46 -8.53
C ASN A 70 3.96 22.32 -7.94
N LYS A 71 4.88 21.73 -7.15
CA LYS A 71 6.08 22.44 -6.68
C LYS A 71 7.10 22.73 -7.78
N PHE A 72 7.00 22.03 -8.91
CA PHE A 72 7.97 22.08 -10.02
C PHE A 72 7.32 22.46 -11.36
N ILE A 73 5.99 22.36 -11.48
CA ILE A 73 5.30 22.61 -12.75
C ILE A 73 4.42 23.86 -12.62
N THR A 74 4.83 24.92 -13.30
CA THR A 74 4.05 26.15 -13.46
C THR A 74 3.38 26.15 -14.83
N ARG A 75 2.20 26.78 -14.94
CA ARG A 75 1.34 26.78 -16.15
C ARG A 75 2.02 27.25 -17.44
N ASN A 76 3.13 27.99 -17.35
CA ASN A 76 3.84 28.59 -18.49
C ASN A 76 5.19 27.92 -18.85
N ASN A 77 5.47 26.71 -18.34
CA ASN A 77 6.73 26.03 -18.68
C ASN A 77 6.71 25.49 -20.13
N SER A 78 7.74 25.81 -20.91
CA SER A 78 7.96 25.12 -22.20
C SER A 78 8.26 23.63 -21.98
N LEU A 79 8.01 22.79 -22.99
CA LEU A 79 8.24 21.33 -22.91
C LEU A 79 9.69 20.99 -22.47
N ILE A 80 10.67 21.77 -22.91
CA ILE A 80 12.09 21.60 -22.53
C ILE A 80 12.31 21.93 -21.05
N GLN A 81 11.66 22.99 -20.54
CA GLN A 81 11.72 23.33 -19.11
C GLN A 81 11.02 22.27 -18.27
N PHE A 82 9.89 21.72 -18.73
CA PHE A 82 9.20 20.62 -18.07
C PHE A 82 10.10 19.38 -17.95
N LEU A 83 10.79 18.97 -19.01
CA LEU A 83 11.69 17.80 -18.96
C LEU A 83 12.85 18.01 -17.97
N LYS A 84 13.44 19.22 -17.93
CA LYS A 84 14.47 19.56 -16.93
C LYS A 84 13.93 19.57 -15.50
N GLN A 85 12.74 20.14 -15.29
CA GLN A 85 12.06 20.17 -13.99
C GLN A 85 11.70 18.75 -13.52
N TYR A 86 11.27 17.89 -14.44
CA TYR A 86 10.95 16.48 -14.18
C TYR A 86 12.19 15.68 -13.77
N ASP A 87 13.31 15.84 -14.46
CA ASP A 87 14.58 15.20 -14.10
C ASP A 87 15.08 15.67 -12.72
N ASN A 88 14.99 16.97 -12.44
CA ASN A 88 15.30 17.53 -11.13
C ASN A 88 14.37 16.98 -10.03
N CYS A 89 13.08 16.81 -10.34
CA CYS A 89 12.07 16.24 -9.47
C CYS A 89 12.39 14.78 -9.14
N LEU A 90 12.77 13.96 -10.13
CA LEU A 90 13.22 12.59 -9.93
C LEU A 90 14.48 12.52 -9.06
N ARG A 91 15.49 13.35 -9.34
CA ARG A 91 16.72 13.44 -8.53
C ARG A 91 16.45 13.85 -7.08
N SER A 92 15.54 14.79 -6.86
CA SER A 92 15.15 15.21 -5.51
C SER A 92 14.51 14.06 -4.74
N ARG A 93 13.67 13.26 -5.42
CA ARG A 93 13.00 12.10 -4.85
C ARG A 93 13.97 10.96 -4.55
N GLU A 94 14.98 10.76 -5.40
CA GLU A 94 16.08 9.82 -5.15
C GLU A 94 16.94 10.24 -3.96
N LYS A 95 17.32 11.52 -3.86
CA LYS A 95 18.05 12.05 -2.69
C LYS A 95 17.25 11.91 -1.40
N ILE A 96 15.94 12.19 -1.42
CA ILE A 96 15.05 11.98 -0.26
C ILE A 96 14.98 10.49 0.10
N ASN A 97 14.81 9.61 -0.89
CA ASN A 97 14.80 8.17 -0.65
C ASN A 97 16.13 7.69 -0.06
N HIS A 98 17.28 8.16 -0.57
CA HIS A 98 18.59 7.85 -0.01
C HIS A 98 18.78 8.37 1.41
N LYS A 99 18.42 9.64 1.68
CA LYS A 99 18.44 10.18 3.05
C LYS A 99 17.54 9.39 3.99
N ILE A 100 16.35 8.99 3.55
CA ILE A 100 15.43 8.15 4.34
C ILE A 100 16.04 6.78 4.63
N VAL A 101 16.76 6.16 3.67
CA VAL A 101 17.44 4.86 3.86
C VAL A 101 18.51 4.93 4.96
N VAL A 102 19.15 6.09 5.17
CA VAL A 102 20.19 6.28 6.20
C VAL A 102 19.62 6.28 7.63
N TYR A 103 18.37 6.71 7.83
CA TYR A 103 17.73 6.70 9.16
C TYR A 103 17.01 5.38 9.41
N HIS A 104 17.58 4.53 10.27
CA HIS A 104 16.95 3.29 10.70
C HIS A 104 15.69 3.58 11.55
N ILE A 105 14.53 3.11 11.10
CA ILE A 105 13.29 3.20 11.89
C ILE A 105 13.29 2.05 12.90
N PRO A 106 13.36 2.29 14.22
CA PRO A 106 13.38 1.21 15.21
C PRO A 106 12.05 0.46 15.26
N CYS A 107 12.09 -0.81 15.67
CA CYS A 107 10.88 -1.59 15.96
C CYS A 107 10.12 -0.98 17.14
N ALA A 108 8.79 -1.05 17.07
CA ALA A 108 7.90 -0.61 18.14
C ALA A 108 7.76 -1.68 19.23
N THR A 109 8.00 -2.95 18.88
CA THR A 109 7.90 -4.10 19.78
C THR A 109 9.19 -4.93 19.73
N LYS A 110 9.32 -5.88 20.65
CA LYS A 110 10.42 -6.87 20.65
C LYS A 110 10.13 -8.08 19.76
N SER A 111 9.17 -7.99 18.83
CA SER A 111 8.82 -9.10 17.94
C SER A 111 9.89 -9.32 16.87
N SER A 112 10.36 -10.56 16.75
CA SER A 112 11.27 -10.97 15.68
C SER A 112 10.64 -10.88 14.29
N ILE A 113 9.32 -11.06 14.17
CA ILE A 113 8.57 -10.84 12.94
C ILE A 113 8.62 -9.35 12.54
N GLU A 114 8.52 -8.42 13.50
CA GLU A 114 8.65 -6.98 13.21
C GLU A 114 10.06 -6.67 12.67
N ALA A 115 11.10 -7.22 13.30
CA ALA A 115 12.48 -7.06 12.83
C ALA A 115 12.70 -7.66 11.43
N GLN A 116 12.06 -8.78 11.13
CA GLN A 116 12.09 -9.39 9.79
C GLN A 116 11.53 -8.41 8.73
N PHE A 117 10.37 -7.79 8.99
CA PHE A 117 9.81 -6.78 8.07
C PHE A 117 10.65 -5.49 8.01
N GLN A 118 11.25 -5.04 9.12
CA GLN A 118 12.14 -3.89 9.16
C GLN A 118 13.35 -4.05 8.23
N HIS A 119 13.93 -5.24 8.21
CA HIS A 119 15.09 -5.55 7.38
C HIS A 119 14.74 -5.54 5.90
N VAL A 120 13.58 -6.10 5.52
CA VAL A 120 13.22 -6.29 4.11
C VAL A 120 12.47 -5.09 3.52
N TYR A 121 11.48 -4.52 4.21
CA TYR A 121 10.54 -3.56 3.63
C TYR A 121 11.03 -2.13 3.62
N THR A 122 10.66 -1.36 2.59
CA THR A 122 10.88 0.09 2.53
C THR A 122 10.34 0.79 3.77
N HIS A 123 10.96 1.90 4.19
CA HIS A 123 10.57 2.62 5.41
C HIS A 123 9.08 3.03 5.45
N LYS A 124 8.54 3.51 4.33
CA LYS A 124 7.11 3.83 4.23
C LYS A 124 6.24 2.60 4.52
N LYS A 125 6.56 1.46 3.90
CA LYS A 125 5.77 0.24 4.09
C LYS A 125 5.97 -0.36 5.47
N PHE A 126 7.18 -0.30 6.02
CA PHE A 126 7.45 -0.74 7.38
C PHE A 126 6.63 0.06 8.40
N ARG A 127 6.45 1.38 8.23
CA ARG A 127 5.54 2.18 9.10
C ARG A 127 4.10 1.64 9.11
N GLU A 128 3.57 1.21 7.96
CA GLU A 128 2.23 0.59 7.91
C GLU A 128 2.18 -0.73 8.71
N VAL A 129 3.24 -1.54 8.62
CA VAL A 129 3.40 -2.76 9.43
C VAL A 129 3.45 -2.41 10.92
N GLN A 130 4.22 -1.41 11.32
CA GLN A 130 4.30 -0.96 12.73
C GLN A 130 2.94 -0.55 13.28
N THR A 131 2.08 0.08 12.47
CA THR A 131 0.71 0.42 12.88
C THR A 131 -0.10 -0.84 13.22
N GLN A 132 0.10 -1.96 12.52
CA GLN A 132 -0.54 -3.23 12.86
C GLN A 132 0.02 -3.82 14.16
N PHE A 133 1.34 -3.75 14.38
CA PHE A 133 1.96 -4.20 15.63
C PHE A 133 1.49 -3.39 16.85
N ARG A 134 1.44 -2.06 16.72
CA ARG A 134 0.94 -1.16 17.78
C ARG A 134 -0.55 -1.36 18.04
N GLY A 135 -1.33 -1.63 17.00
CA GLY A 135 -2.76 -1.88 17.08
C GLY A 135 -3.15 -3.22 17.70
N LYS A 136 -2.19 -4.08 18.07
CA LYS A 136 -2.47 -5.37 18.72
C LYS A 136 -2.99 -5.21 20.16
N VAL A 137 -2.78 -4.05 20.78
CA VAL A 137 -3.22 -3.75 22.15
C VAL A 137 -4.76 -3.81 22.20
N ASN A 138 -5.31 -4.51 23.20
CA ASN A 138 -6.75 -4.72 23.43
C ASN A 138 -7.45 -5.85 22.65
N TYR A 139 -6.73 -6.80 22.05
CA TYR A 139 -7.36 -7.99 21.45
C TYR A 139 -7.20 -9.25 22.33
N ILE A 140 -8.32 -9.93 22.58
CA ILE A 140 -8.37 -11.23 23.24
C ILE A 140 -8.42 -12.32 22.17
N THR A 141 -7.50 -13.28 22.25
CA THR A 141 -7.48 -14.47 21.40
C THR A 141 -8.13 -15.63 22.14
N ARG A 142 -9.10 -16.29 21.49
CA ARG A 142 -9.72 -17.53 21.98
C ARG A 142 -9.58 -18.63 20.94
N LEU A 143 -8.99 -19.76 21.30
CA LEU A 143 -9.00 -20.96 20.46
C LEU A 143 -10.44 -21.52 20.44
N THR A 144 -11.00 -21.72 19.25
CA THR A 144 -12.34 -22.29 19.11
C THR A 144 -12.28 -23.76 18.71
N ASN A 145 -11.41 -24.10 17.76
CA ASN A 145 -11.28 -25.46 17.24
C ASN A 145 -9.81 -25.74 16.95
N SER A 146 -9.35 -26.96 17.19
CA SER A 146 -8.03 -27.43 16.77
C SER A 146 -8.12 -28.89 16.35
N ALA A 147 -7.63 -29.20 15.15
CA ALA A 147 -7.57 -30.54 14.60
C ALA A 147 -6.35 -30.69 13.68
N LEU A 148 -5.52 -31.73 13.90
CA LEU A 148 -4.46 -32.18 12.98
C LEU A 148 -3.59 -31.05 12.38
N GLY A 149 -3.12 -30.11 13.21
CA GLY A 149 -2.26 -29.00 12.76
C GLY A 149 -3.00 -27.81 12.16
N TYR A 150 -4.33 -27.83 12.18
CA TYR A 150 -5.19 -26.72 11.79
C TYR A 150 -5.94 -26.19 13.03
N SER A 151 -5.75 -24.91 13.31
CA SER A 151 -6.35 -24.22 14.45
C SER A 151 -7.20 -23.04 14.00
N VAL A 152 -8.40 -22.93 14.54
CA VAL A 152 -9.31 -21.80 14.34
C VAL A 152 -9.37 -20.99 15.62
N TYR A 153 -9.12 -19.70 15.48
CA TYR A 153 -9.13 -18.72 16.55
C TYR A 153 -10.20 -17.67 16.31
N GLU A 154 -10.78 -17.22 17.40
CA GLU A 154 -11.62 -16.03 17.45
C GLU A 154 -10.83 -14.91 18.13
N VAL A 155 -10.57 -13.83 17.39
CA VAL A 155 -9.91 -12.63 17.90
C VAL A 155 -10.97 -11.57 18.16
N ARG A 156 -11.10 -11.15 19.42
CA ARG A 156 -12.11 -10.20 19.88
C ARG A 156 -11.47 -8.88 20.28
N GLU A 157 -12.01 -7.77 19.80
CA GLU A 157 -11.62 -6.43 20.26
C GLU A 157 -12.32 -6.10 21.59
N GLN A 158 -11.55 -5.81 22.64
CA GLN A 158 -12.08 -5.45 23.96
C GLN A 158 -12.00 -3.94 24.16
N VAL A 159 -13.17 -3.28 24.29
CA VAL A 159 -13.24 -1.85 24.64
C VAL A 159 -14.22 -1.66 25.78
N PHE A 160 -13.70 -1.19 26.92
CA PHE A 160 -14.35 -0.71 28.16
C PHE A 160 -15.46 -1.57 28.83
N SER A 161 -16.31 -2.27 28.09
CA SER A 161 -17.32 -3.21 28.59
C SER A 161 -18.06 -4.03 27.50
N SER A 162 -17.77 -3.82 26.22
CA SER A 162 -18.48 -4.46 25.09
C SER A 162 -17.52 -5.08 24.07
N ILE A 163 -17.92 -6.21 23.46
CA ILE A 163 -17.20 -6.81 22.32
C ILE A 163 -17.83 -6.26 21.04
N PHE A 164 -17.13 -5.36 20.36
CA PHE A 164 -17.63 -4.77 19.10
C PHE A 164 -17.44 -5.70 17.91
N ASN A 165 -16.24 -6.28 17.78
CA ASN A 165 -15.85 -7.01 16.58
C ASN A 165 -15.23 -8.37 16.92
N LYS A 166 -15.63 -9.39 16.16
CA LYS A 166 -15.10 -10.76 16.22
C LYS A 166 -14.51 -11.09 14.86
N PHE A 167 -13.27 -11.59 14.85
CA PHE A 167 -12.58 -12.00 13.64
C PHE A 167 -12.19 -13.46 13.74
N ALA A 168 -12.57 -14.25 12.74
CA ALA A 168 -12.03 -15.59 12.58
C ALA A 168 -10.61 -15.51 11.99
N VAL A 169 -9.69 -16.24 12.60
CA VAL A 169 -8.32 -16.41 12.11
C VAL A 169 -7.99 -17.89 12.12
N THR A 170 -7.51 -18.40 11.00
CA THR A 170 -7.11 -19.79 10.85
C THR A 170 -5.60 -19.86 10.77
N TYR A 171 -5.01 -20.82 11.47
CA TYR A 171 -3.59 -21.10 11.43
C TYR A 171 -3.36 -22.57 11.12
N GLU A 172 -2.56 -22.83 10.09
CA GLU A 172 -2.15 -24.16 9.66
C GLU A 172 -0.65 -24.32 9.92
N SER A 173 -0.31 -25.13 10.90
CA SER A 173 1.06 -25.30 11.40
C SER A 173 1.98 -25.97 10.38
N VAL A 174 1.47 -26.94 9.64
CA VAL A 174 2.24 -27.68 8.62
C VAL A 174 2.59 -26.78 7.43
N ALA A 175 1.62 -25.96 6.99
CA ALA A 175 1.82 -25.05 5.87
C ALA A 175 2.46 -23.71 6.28
N ASP A 176 2.67 -23.45 7.57
CA ASP A 176 3.04 -22.15 8.14
C ASP A 176 2.16 -21.01 7.57
N GLN A 177 0.84 -21.24 7.61
CA GLN A 177 -0.13 -20.36 6.99
C GLN A 177 -1.12 -19.81 8.00
N VAL A 178 -1.15 -18.48 8.11
CA VAL A 178 -2.20 -17.73 8.79
C VAL A 178 -3.12 -17.06 7.76
N LYS A 179 -4.44 -17.20 7.94
CA LYS A 179 -5.45 -16.44 7.19
C LYS A 179 -6.39 -15.76 8.17
N CYS A 180 -6.76 -14.51 7.88
CA CYS A 180 -7.69 -13.75 8.71
C CYS A 180 -8.85 -13.27 7.86
N GLN A 181 -10.06 -13.35 8.41
CA GLN A 181 -11.30 -12.87 7.80
C GLN A 181 -11.27 -11.39 7.38
N CYS A 182 -10.38 -10.57 7.96
CA CYS A 182 -10.27 -9.15 7.56
C CYS A 182 -9.58 -8.93 6.21
N LEU A 183 -8.95 -9.96 5.63
CA LEU A 183 -8.34 -9.95 4.29
C LEU A 183 -7.32 -8.83 4.03
N LEU A 184 -6.68 -8.31 5.09
CA LEU A 184 -5.72 -7.20 4.96
C LEU A 184 -4.48 -7.62 4.16
N PHE A 185 -4.07 -8.88 4.27
CA PHE A 185 -2.91 -9.38 3.53
C PHE A 185 -3.23 -9.50 2.04
N GLU A 186 -4.38 -10.05 1.71
CA GLU A 186 -4.91 -10.22 0.36
C GLU A 186 -5.09 -8.86 -0.33
N SER A 187 -5.65 -7.88 0.40
CA SER A 187 -5.94 -6.54 -0.14
C SER A 187 -4.73 -5.59 -0.16
N ARG A 188 -3.83 -5.65 0.83
CA ARG A 188 -2.73 -4.67 1.01
C ARG A 188 -1.33 -5.25 1.10
N GLY A 189 -1.20 -6.57 1.16
CA GLY A 189 0.07 -7.26 1.27
C GLY A 189 0.76 -7.08 2.62
N ILE A 190 0.00 -6.82 3.68
CA ILE A 190 0.50 -6.70 5.06
C ILE A 190 -0.34 -7.58 5.98
N LEU A 191 0.31 -8.33 6.86
CA LEU A 191 -0.36 -9.07 7.93
C LEU A 191 -1.11 -8.11 8.88
N CYS A 192 -2.40 -8.37 9.11
CA CYS A 192 -3.20 -7.61 10.06
C CYS A 192 -2.80 -7.89 11.51
N ARG A 193 -3.18 -6.97 12.40
CA ARG A 193 -3.06 -7.15 13.86
C ARG A 193 -3.65 -8.46 14.39
N HIS A 194 -4.74 -8.98 13.79
CA HIS A 194 -5.36 -10.24 14.20
C HIS A 194 -4.45 -11.44 13.89
N ALA A 195 -3.95 -11.53 12.65
CA ALA A 195 -3.02 -12.56 12.23
C ALA A 195 -1.72 -12.49 13.04
N LEU A 196 -1.18 -11.29 13.25
CA LEU A 196 0.00 -11.07 14.11
C LEU A 196 -0.24 -11.50 15.56
N SER A 197 -1.47 -11.34 16.07
CA SER A 197 -1.84 -11.82 17.40
C SER A 197 -1.77 -13.34 17.48
N ILE A 198 -2.33 -14.04 16.48
CA ILE A 198 -2.28 -15.51 16.42
C ILE A 198 -0.85 -16.03 16.26
N LEU A 199 -0.07 -15.43 15.36
CA LEU A 199 1.35 -15.80 15.21
C LEU A 199 2.14 -15.65 16.51
N SER A 200 1.83 -14.62 17.31
CA SER A 200 2.45 -14.46 18.62
C SER A 200 1.94 -15.50 19.63
N PHE A 201 0.66 -15.85 19.58
CA PHE A 201 0.05 -16.87 20.44
C PHE A 201 0.66 -18.25 20.17
N GLU A 202 0.85 -18.59 18.90
CA GLU A 202 1.51 -19.81 18.40
C GLU A 202 3.04 -19.76 18.51
N ARG A 203 3.59 -18.69 19.11
CA ARG A 203 5.04 -18.50 19.33
C ARG A 203 5.87 -18.55 18.04
N VAL A 204 5.27 -18.18 16.91
CA VAL A 204 5.97 -18.06 15.64
C VAL A 204 6.96 -16.90 15.70
N THR A 205 8.22 -17.17 15.43
CA THR A 205 9.30 -16.18 15.49
C THR A 205 9.61 -15.56 14.12
N GLN A 206 9.32 -16.26 13.02
CA GLN A 206 9.50 -15.76 11.66
C GLN A 206 8.31 -16.16 10.81
N VAL A 207 7.87 -15.27 9.92
CA VAL A 207 6.81 -15.60 8.98
C VAL A 207 7.39 -16.26 7.73
N SER A 208 6.64 -17.21 7.16
CA SER A 208 6.91 -17.76 5.83
C SER A 208 7.19 -16.67 4.78
N PRO A 209 8.13 -16.89 3.83
CA PRO A 209 8.43 -15.96 2.75
C PRO A 209 7.21 -15.52 1.92
N ARG A 210 6.13 -16.31 1.91
CA ARG A 210 4.86 -15.96 1.25
C ARG A 210 4.28 -14.63 1.75
N TYR A 211 4.55 -14.25 3.00
CA TYR A 211 4.08 -12.99 3.60
C TYR A 211 5.03 -11.81 3.37
N ILE A 212 6.17 -12.06 2.73
CA ILE A 212 7.19 -11.06 2.39
C ILE A 212 7.10 -10.77 0.90
N LEU A 213 6.38 -9.71 0.54
CA LEU A 213 6.19 -9.36 -0.86
C LEU A 213 7.37 -8.57 -1.40
N GLU A 214 7.96 -9.07 -2.49
CA GLU A 214 9.13 -8.46 -3.13
C GLU A 214 8.87 -7.00 -3.52
N ARG A 215 7.67 -6.65 -3.99
CA ARG A 215 7.29 -5.28 -4.39
C ARG A 215 7.48 -4.23 -3.27
N TRP A 216 7.46 -4.67 -2.02
CA TRP A 216 7.65 -3.82 -0.84
C TRP A 216 9.10 -3.76 -0.35
N SER A 217 9.97 -4.58 -0.93
CA SER A 217 11.37 -4.74 -0.54
C SER A 217 12.20 -3.50 -0.86
N LYS A 218 13.14 -3.18 0.03
CA LYS A 218 14.20 -2.19 -0.17
C LYS A 218 15.09 -2.54 -1.39
N LYS A 219 15.18 -3.83 -1.75
CA LYS A 219 16.09 -4.35 -2.77
C LYS A 219 15.54 -4.29 -4.20
N VAL A 220 14.28 -3.89 -4.40
CA VAL A 220 13.71 -3.77 -5.75
C VAL A 220 14.46 -2.70 -6.53
N LYS A 221 15.18 -3.12 -7.58
CA LYS A 221 15.72 -2.20 -8.58
C LYS A 221 14.55 -1.56 -9.32
N LYS A 222 14.24 -0.32 -8.94
CA LYS A 222 13.21 0.50 -9.54
C LYS A 222 13.54 0.71 -11.03
N ARG A 223 12.74 0.15 -11.96
CA ARG A 223 12.95 0.24 -13.43
C ARG A 223 13.19 1.66 -13.99
N HIS A 224 12.84 2.71 -13.26
CA HIS A 224 13.19 4.09 -13.60
C HIS A 224 14.71 4.35 -13.67
N THR A 225 15.56 3.48 -13.09
CA THR A 225 17.03 3.52 -13.28
C THR A 225 17.45 3.19 -14.73
N HIS A 226 16.55 2.71 -15.58
CA HIS A 226 16.80 2.54 -17.02
C HIS A 226 16.47 3.79 -17.84
N ILE A 227 15.88 4.84 -17.25
CA ILE A 227 15.79 6.15 -17.89
C ILE A 227 17.13 6.85 -17.64
N ARG A 228 18.05 6.66 -18.57
CA ARG A 228 19.40 7.24 -18.53
C ARG A 228 19.27 8.76 -18.67
N SER A 229 19.49 9.52 -17.59
CA SER A 229 19.66 10.98 -17.70
C SER A 229 20.90 11.26 -18.56
N SER A 230 20.91 12.40 -19.27
CA SER A 230 21.88 12.80 -20.30
C SER A 230 23.35 12.91 -19.85
N HIS A 231 23.71 12.43 -18.66
CA HIS A 231 25.02 12.60 -18.04
C HIS A 231 25.69 11.30 -17.58
N ASN A 232 25.14 10.12 -17.90
CA ASN A 232 25.87 8.88 -17.64
C ASN A 232 26.89 8.65 -18.76
N GLU A 233 28.17 8.81 -18.41
CA GLU A 233 29.35 8.58 -19.23
C GLU A 233 29.22 7.30 -20.09
N PRO A 234 29.58 7.34 -21.39
CA PRO A 234 29.17 6.31 -22.32
C PRO A 234 30.10 5.10 -22.22
N LEU A 235 29.67 4.06 -21.49
CA LEU A 235 30.06 2.70 -21.83
C LEU A 235 29.59 2.44 -23.28
N LEU A 236 30.58 2.35 -24.17
CA LEU A 236 30.49 2.23 -25.62
C LEU A 236 29.75 0.95 -26.04
N GLU A 237 28.42 0.96 -26.03
CA GLU A 237 27.63 -0.04 -26.74
C GLU A 237 27.17 0.47 -28.12
N PRO A 238 27.24 -0.36 -29.20
CA PRO A 238 26.75 -0.01 -30.54
C PRO A 238 25.28 0.45 -30.57
N ARG A 239 24.46 -0.01 -29.60
CA ARG A 239 23.05 0.38 -29.44
C ARG A 239 22.89 1.83 -28.94
N SER A 240 23.86 2.33 -28.16
CA SER A 240 23.91 3.73 -27.70
C SER A 240 24.11 4.68 -28.87
N LYS A 241 25.02 4.36 -29.80
CA LYS A 241 25.29 5.20 -30.99
C LYS A 241 24.04 5.38 -31.88
N ARG A 242 23.19 4.36 -31.99
CA ARG A 242 21.90 4.48 -32.71
C ARG A 242 20.92 5.40 -32.00
N PHE A 243 20.83 5.30 -30.67
CA PHE A 243 19.92 6.12 -29.88
C PHE A 243 20.36 7.59 -29.84
N ASP A 244 21.67 7.84 -29.67
CA ASP A 244 22.24 9.20 -29.70
C ASP A 244 22.02 9.87 -31.07
N LYS A 245 22.15 9.12 -32.15
CA LYS A 245 21.84 9.60 -33.51
C LYS A 245 20.35 9.93 -33.67
N PHE A 246 19.46 9.14 -33.08
CA PHE A 246 18.03 9.40 -33.11
C PHE A 246 17.63 10.63 -32.28
N VAL A 247 18.20 10.78 -31.09
CA VAL A 247 17.98 11.96 -30.23
C VAL A 247 18.50 13.22 -30.91
N PHE A 248 19.70 13.18 -31.50
CA PHE A 248 20.27 14.28 -32.27
C PHE A 248 19.38 14.67 -33.46
N CYS A 249 18.89 13.69 -34.23
CA CYS A 249 17.94 13.95 -35.31
C CYS A 249 16.64 14.59 -34.80
N SER A 250 16.07 14.11 -33.69
CA SER A 250 14.84 14.68 -33.12
C SER A 250 15.04 16.12 -32.62
N GLN A 251 16.20 16.43 -32.02
CA GLN A 251 16.52 17.78 -31.55
C GLN A 251 16.67 18.76 -32.72
N ASN A 252 17.20 18.31 -33.85
CA ASN A 252 17.31 19.13 -35.05
C ASN A 252 15.94 19.37 -35.71
N ILE A 253 15.06 18.37 -35.72
CA ILE A 253 13.67 18.52 -36.19
C ILE A 253 12.91 19.52 -35.31
N CYS A 254 13.03 19.42 -33.98
CA CYS A 254 12.41 20.36 -33.05
C CYS A 254 12.96 21.79 -33.20
N LYS A 255 14.26 21.96 -33.43
CA LYS A 255 14.88 23.27 -33.69
C LYS A 255 14.49 23.87 -35.04
N PHE A 256 14.23 23.03 -36.04
CA PHE A 256 13.76 23.48 -37.35
C PHE A 256 12.28 23.91 -37.28
N ALA A 257 11.44 23.11 -36.62
CA ALA A 257 10.05 23.44 -36.37
C ALA A 257 9.87 24.73 -35.55
N SER A 258 10.77 25.02 -34.60
CA SER A 258 10.72 26.25 -33.80
C SER A 258 11.15 27.52 -34.53
N LYS A 259 11.66 27.42 -35.77
CA LYS A 259 12.06 28.57 -36.60
C LYS A 259 11.03 28.94 -37.66
N ILE A 260 9.93 28.17 -37.79
CA ILE A 260 8.86 28.39 -38.77
C ILE A 260 7.68 29.17 -38.12
N GLN A 261 7.96 30.00 -37.12
CA GLN A 261 6.95 30.83 -36.46
C GLN A 261 7.37 32.29 -36.47
#